data_AF-A0A2V6E566-F1
#
_entry.id   AF-A0A2V6E566-F1
#
_cell.length_a   1.000
_cell.length_b   1.000
_cell.length_c   1.000
_cell.angle_alpha   90.00
_cell.angle_beta   90.00
_cell.angle_gamma   90.00
#
_symmetry.space_group_name_H-M   'P 1'
#
loop_
_entity.id
_entity.type
_entity.pdbx_description
1 polymer ?
#
loop_
_entity_poly.entity_id
_entity_poly.type
_entity_poly.pdbx_seq_one_letter_code
_entity_poly.pdbx_strand_id
1 'polypeptide(L)'
;FILLSLMTALLSAGCDRMITPRHAQQLKDAESKAAAGDFARAISLYESALEDRPGDAEVHYKLALLYDDKMNDPLNALHHFKRYLIIAPNGARANDVKGFVKRDEVALLTSLSGDALISRAEATRLRNENLSLRKELDEARGRAHIAAIEQSPTPEKTKGAAKQTYVVQRGDTLASISRKFYKTSTRWKQILDANRNVIDNPKKLAAGQTLVIPARTSSR
;
A
#
# COMPACT_ATOMS: atom_id res chain seq x y z
N PHE A 1 43.94 -74.47 -17.00
CA PHE A 1 43.13 -74.21 -15.81
C PHE A 1 43.64 -72.90 -15.20
N ILE A 2 43.01 -71.75 -15.50
CA ILE A 2 42.09 -71.02 -14.60
C ILE A 2 42.92 -70.18 -13.60
N LEU A 3 42.85 -68.84 -13.43
CA LEU A 3 41.83 -67.79 -13.61
C LEU A 3 42.57 -66.43 -13.59
N LEU A 4 42.55 -65.65 -14.67
CA LEU A 4 41.82 -64.37 -14.83
C LEU A 4 41.10 -63.82 -13.59
N SER A 5 41.21 -62.48 -13.39
CA SER A 5 40.30 -61.61 -12.62
C SER A 5 40.43 -61.60 -11.10
N LEU A 6 40.82 -60.46 -10.52
CA LEU A 6 39.86 -59.61 -9.78
C LEU A 6 40.44 -58.22 -9.48
N MET A 7 40.19 -57.27 -10.38
CA MET A 7 40.05 -55.86 -10.03
C MET A 7 38.74 -55.74 -9.23
N THR A 8 38.82 -55.63 -7.91
CA THR A 8 37.67 -55.26 -7.07
C THR A 8 37.90 -53.91 -6.41
N ALA A 9 37.36 -52.91 -7.10
CA ALA A 9 36.51 -51.85 -6.57
C ALA A 9 36.98 -51.14 -5.29
N LEU A 10 37.41 -49.89 -5.49
CA LEU A 10 37.08 -48.78 -4.60
C LEU A 10 35.60 -48.87 -4.20
N LEU A 11 35.31 -49.30 -2.98
CA LEU A 11 34.06 -48.92 -2.33
C LEU A 11 34.36 -47.68 -1.50
N SER A 12 34.05 -46.54 -2.11
CA SER A 12 33.79 -45.29 -1.44
C SER A 12 32.79 -45.51 -0.29
N ALA A 13 33.30 -45.68 0.93
CA ALA A 13 32.57 -45.33 2.13
C ALA A 13 32.55 -43.79 2.27
N GLY A 14 32.13 -43.11 1.19
CA GLY A 14 31.53 -41.80 1.30
C GLY A 14 30.13 -42.06 1.80
N CYS A 15 29.95 -42.17 3.11
CA CYS A 15 28.68 -41.80 3.70
C CYS A 15 28.48 -40.34 3.29
N ASP A 16 27.72 -40.17 2.22
CA ASP A 16 27.22 -38.90 1.73
C ASP A 16 26.41 -38.32 2.89
N ARG A 17 27.11 -37.60 3.77
CA ARG A 17 26.52 -36.89 4.89
C ARG A 17 25.80 -35.75 4.22
N MET A 18 24.60 -36.04 3.70
CA MET A 18 23.68 -35.09 3.12
C MET A 18 23.59 -33.95 4.12
N ILE A 19 24.28 -32.85 3.84
CA ILE A 19 24.16 -31.62 4.60
C ILE A 19 22.75 -31.16 4.24
N THR A 20 21.78 -31.49 5.10
CA THR A 20 20.46 -30.88 4.99
C THR A 20 20.69 -29.37 5.03
N PRO A 21 20.24 -28.62 4.01
CA PRO A 21 20.38 -27.18 4.00
C PRO A 21 19.82 -26.64 5.32
N ARG A 22 20.53 -25.72 5.98
CA ARG A 22 20.18 -25.18 7.32
C ARG A 22 18.68 -24.83 7.43
N HIS A 23 18.13 -24.21 6.39
CA HIS A 23 16.70 -23.90 6.25
C HIS A 23 15.80 -25.14 6.36
N ALA A 24 16.09 -26.19 5.59
CA ALA A 24 15.30 -27.42 5.61
C ALA A 24 15.36 -28.11 6.98
N GLN A 25 16.50 -28.03 7.67
CA GLN A 25 16.63 -28.53 9.03
C GLN A 25 15.79 -27.71 10.03
N GLN A 26 15.83 -26.38 9.94
CA GLN A 26 15.02 -25.48 10.77
C GLN A 26 13.51 -25.76 10.60
N LEU A 27 13.05 -25.97 9.37
CA LEU A 27 11.65 -26.31 9.11
C LEU A 27 11.26 -27.66 9.72
N LYS A 28 12.12 -28.67 9.58
CA LYS A 28 11.88 -29.98 10.19
C LYS A 28 11.82 -29.92 11.71
N ASP A 29 12.70 -29.13 12.33
CA ASP A 29 12.70 -28.93 13.77
C ASP A 29 11.43 -28.16 14.22
N ALA A 30 11.01 -27.14 13.46
CA ALA A 30 9.78 -26.39 13.70
C ALA A 30 8.53 -27.30 13.65
N GLU A 31 8.44 -28.15 12.63
CA GLU A 31 7.38 -29.16 12.49
C GLU A 31 7.38 -30.15 13.66
N SER A 32 8.56 -30.62 14.08
CA SER A 32 8.69 -31.51 15.24
C SER A 32 8.20 -30.85 16.52
N LYS A 33 8.52 -29.57 16.74
CA LYS A 33 8.02 -28.81 17.90
C LYS A 33 6.51 -28.59 17.84
N ALA A 34 5.96 -28.27 16.66
CA ALA A 34 4.52 -28.14 16.48
C ALA A 34 3.79 -29.45 16.77
N ALA A 35 4.31 -30.58 16.28
CA ALA A 35 3.75 -31.91 16.54
C ALA A 35 3.83 -32.31 18.03
N ALA A 36 4.84 -31.84 18.75
CA ALA A 36 4.97 -32.02 20.19
C ALA A 36 4.05 -31.09 21.02
N GLY A 37 3.26 -30.22 20.37
CA GLY A 37 2.43 -29.22 21.03
C GLY A 37 3.19 -27.99 21.54
N ASP A 38 4.50 -27.90 21.24
CA ASP A 38 5.34 -26.78 21.64
C ASP A 38 5.28 -25.67 20.59
N PHE A 39 4.10 -25.03 20.53
CA PHE A 39 3.80 -24.05 19.50
C PHE A 39 4.68 -22.81 19.60
N ALA A 40 5.06 -22.38 20.81
CA ALA A 40 5.94 -21.24 21.01
C ALA A 40 7.33 -21.48 20.38
N ARG A 41 7.94 -22.66 20.62
CA ARG A 41 9.22 -23.00 19.96
C ARG A 41 9.05 -23.23 18.46
N ALA A 42 7.94 -23.81 18.02
CA ALA A 42 7.67 -23.99 16.59
C ALA A 42 7.60 -22.65 15.85
N ILE A 43 6.88 -21.67 16.41
CA ILE A 43 6.76 -20.31 15.88
C ILE A 43 8.14 -19.67 15.77
N SER A 44 8.92 -19.67 16.85
CA SER A 44 10.27 -19.08 16.85
C SER A 44 11.20 -19.70 15.79
N LEU A 45 11.10 -21.01 15.57
CA LEU A 45 11.88 -21.70 14.53
C LEU A 45 11.42 -21.32 13.11
N TYR A 46 10.12 -21.18 12.88
CA TYR A 46 9.60 -20.70 11.60
C TYR A 46 9.95 -19.22 11.34
N GLU A 47 9.89 -18.37 12.36
CA GLU A 47 10.32 -16.97 12.26
C GLU A 47 11.80 -16.87 11.90
N SER A 48 12.66 -17.65 12.57
CA SER A 48 14.09 -17.72 12.21
C SER A 48 14.30 -18.23 10.78
N ALA A 49 13.48 -19.17 10.29
CA ALA A 49 13.55 -19.60 8.89
C ALA A 49 13.17 -18.48 7.90
N LEU A 50 12.29 -17.55 8.30
CA LEU A 50 11.94 -16.38 7.50
C LEU A 50 13.03 -15.29 7.52
N GLU A 51 13.93 -15.27 8.50
CA GLU A 51 15.10 -14.36 8.47
C GLU A 51 16.02 -14.69 7.30
N ASP A 52 16.25 -15.99 7.05
CA ASP A 52 17.07 -16.47 5.93
C ASP A 52 16.31 -16.40 4.59
N ARG A 53 15.01 -16.70 4.60
CA ARG A 53 14.15 -16.68 3.40
C ARG A 53 12.81 -15.97 3.66
N PRO A 54 12.77 -14.62 3.57
CA PRO A 54 11.54 -13.85 3.82
C PRO A 54 10.40 -14.10 2.82
N GLY A 55 10.72 -14.70 1.67
CA GLY A 55 9.79 -15.01 0.59
C GLY A 55 9.28 -16.46 0.61
N ASP A 56 9.47 -17.21 1.68
CA ASP A 56 8.95 -18.58 1.79
C ASP A 56 7.45 -18.57 2.12
N ALA A 57 6.62 -18.71 1.09
CA ALA A 57 5.16 -18.70 1.24
C ALA A 57 4.69 -19.81 2.18
N GLU A 58 5.25 -21.01 2.09
CA GLU A 58 4.78 -22.15 2.88
C GLU A 58 5.00 -21.93 4.38
N VAL A 59 6.12 -21.29 4.75
CA VAL A 59 6.38 -20.93 6.14
C VAL A 59 5.39 -19.89 6.66
N HIS A 60 5.06 -18.87 5.85
CA HIS A 60 3.99 -17.94 6.19
C HIS A 60 2.64 -18.66 6.37
N TYR A 61 2.30 -19.63 5.53
CA TYR A 61 1.07 -20.42 5.70
C TYR A 61 1.06 -21.22 7.01
N LYS A 62 2.16 -21.90 7.35
CA LYS A 62 2.27 -22.70 8.58
C LYS A 62 2.23 -21.85 9.84
N LEU A 63 2.91 -20.70 9.85
CA LEU A 63 2.81 -19.73 10.95
C LEU A 63 1.38 -19.24 11.12
N ALA A 64 0.71 -18.89 10.03
CA ALA A 64 -0.66 -18.42 10.08
C ALA A 64 -1.61 -19.46 10.70
N LEU A 65 -1.47 -20.75 10.33
CA LEU A 65 -2.25 -21.83 10.94
C LEU A 65 -1.96 -22.01 12.44
N LEU A 66 -0.70 -21.88 12.86
CA LEU A 66 -0.36 -21.96 14.29
C LEU A 66 -0.98 -20.81 15.08
N TYR A 67 -0.93 -19.58 14.55
CA TYR A 67 -1.55 -18.43 15.20
C TYR A 67 -3.08 -18.55 15.25
N ASP A 68 -3.70 -18.98 14.16
CA ASP A 68 -5.16 -19.11 14.05
C ASP A 68 -5.70 -20.21 14.96
N ASP A 69 -5.18 -21.44 14.82
CA ASP A 69 -5.75 -22.63 15.49
C ASP A 69 -5.22 -22.83 16.91
N LYS A 70 -3.94 -22.53 17.16
CA LYS A 70 -3.28 -22.87 18.44
C LYS A 70 -3.14 -21.69 19.38
N MET A 71 -2.95 -20.49 18.84
CA MET A 71 -2.78 -19.28 19.66
C MET A 71 -4.06 -18.46 19.77
N ASN A 72 -5.07 -18.72 18.94
CA ASN A 72 -6.29 -17.91 18.83
C ASN A 72 -5.96 -16.41 18.65
N ASP A 73 -4.95 -16.12 17.83
CA ASP A 73 -4.43 -14.79 17.56
C ASP A 73 -4.73 -14.40 16.10
N PRO A 74 -5.93 -13.85 15.82
CA PRO A 74 -6.35 -13.53 14.46
C PRO A 74 -5.52 -12.42 13.82
N LEU A 75 -4.85 -11.57 14.61
CA LEU A 75 -4.03 -10.49 14.06
C LEU A 75 -2.75 -11.04 13.41
N ASN A 76 -2.03 -11.89 14.15
CA ASN A 76 -0.82 -12.52 13.63
C ASN A 76 -1.16 -13.54 12.52
N ALA A 77 -2.24 -14.32 12.68
CA ALA A 77 -2.72 -15.20 11.62
C ALA A 77 -2.97 -14.44 10.30
N LEU A 78 -3.74 -13.34 10.38
CA LEU A 78 -4.06 -12.50 9.25
C LEU A 78 -2.82 -11.89 8.58
N HIS A 79 -1.83 -11.46 9.38
CA HIS A 79 -0.56 -10.95 8.86
C HIS A 79 0.14 -11.98 7.97
N HIS A 80 0.29 -13.21 8.47
CA HIS A 80 1.00 -14.27 7.75
C HIS A 80 0.19 -14.79 6.55
N PHE A 81 -1.13 -14.90 6.64
CA PHE A 81 -1.97 -15.25 5.50
C PHE A 81 -1.91 -14.19 4.38
N LYS A 82 -1.90 -12.90 4.72
CA LYS A 82 -1.71 -11.83 3.74
C LYS A 82 -0.33 -11.91 3.08
N ARG A 83 0.72 -12.19 3.85
CA ARG A 83 2.07 -12.44 3.32
C ARG A 83 2.09 -13.61 2.34
N TYR A 84 1.43 -14.73 2.65
CA TYR A 84 1.28 -15.85 1.72
C TYR A 84 0.68 -15.41 0.38
N LEU A 85 -0.44 -14.67 0.39
CA LEU A 85 -1.10 -14.24 -0.85
C LEU A 85 -0.28 -13.24 -1.66
N ILE A 86 0.59 -12.46 -1.02
CA ILE A 86 1.52 -11.56 -1.73
C ILE A 86 2.59 -12.37 -2.47
N ILE A 87 3.13 -13.43 -1.85
CA ILE A 87 4.20 -14.25 -2.43
C ILE A 87 3.64 -15.24 -3.45
N ALA A 88 2.54 -15.91 -3.12
CA ALA A 88 1.94 -17.01 -3.88
C ALA A 88 0.44 -16.76 -4.13
N PRO A 89 0.08 -15.73 -4.93
CA PRO A 89 -1.32 -15.33 -5.15
C PRO A 89 -2.20 -16.42 -5.77
N ASN A 90 -1.58 -17.32 -6.55
CA ASN A 90 -2.21 -18.48 -7.19
C ASN A 90 -1.60 -19.81 -6.70
N GLY A 91 -0.98 -19.82 -5.51
CA GLY A 91 -0.39 -21.02 -4.93
C GLY A 91 -1.42 -22.08 -4.54
N ALA A 92 -0.97 -23.29 -4.22
CA ALA A 92 -1.85 -24.43 -3.91
C ALA A 92 -2.87 -24.14 -2.79
N ARG A 93 -2.48 -23.34 -1.78
CA ARG A 93 -3.33 -22.95 -0.65
C ARG A 93 -4.06 -21.61 -0.83
N ALA A 94 -3.96 -20.95 -1.99
CA ALA A 94 -4.44 -19.57 -2.14
C ALA A 94 -5.95 -19.42 -1.90
N ASN A 95 -6.76 -20.41 -2.27
CA ASN A 95 -8.20 -20.36 -2.04
C ASN A 95 -8.54 -20.55 -0.56
N ASP A 96 -7.89 -21.51 0.11
CA ASP A 96 -8.04 -21.74 1.56
C ASP A 96 -7.65 -20.48 2.34
N VAL A 97 -6.50 -19.89 2.00
CA VAL A 97 -5.97 -18.68 2.62
C VAL A 97 -6.90 -17.49 2.45
N LYS A 98 -7.53 -17.31 1.27
CA LYS A 98 -8.55 -16.26 1.09
C LYS A 98 -9.75 -16.46 2.02
N GLY A 99 -10.14 -17.71 2.27
CA GLY A 99 -11.17 -18.07 3.25
C GLY A 99 -10.79 -17.66 4.67
N PHE A 100 -9.58 -18.01 5.10
CA PHE A 100 -9.05 -17.64 6.42
C PHE A 100 -8.94 -16.12 6.58
N VAL A 101 -8.36 -15.40 5.63
CA VAL A 101 -8.26 -13.92 5.65
C VAL A 101 -9.62 -13.28 5.87
N LYS A 102 -10.65 -13.71 5.14
CA LYS A 102 -11.99 -13.15 5.27
C LYS A 102 -12.59 -13.40 6.66
N ARG A 103 -12.37 -14.59 7.23
CA ARG A 103 -12.85 -14.95 8.56
C ARG A 103 -12.12 -14.16 9.64
N ASP A 104 -10.79 -14.08 9.56
CA ASP A 104 -9.96 -13.40 10.56
C ASP A 104 -10.19 -11.87 10.53
N GLU A 105 -10.41 -11.29 9.34
CA GLU A 105 -10.81 -9.88 9.22
C GLU A 105 -12.14 -9.61 9.91
N VAL A 106 -13.13 -10.49 9.76
CA VAL A 106 -14.42 -10.35 10.45
C VAL A 106 -14.24 -10.50 11.96
N ALA A 107 -13.49 -11.50 12.42
CA ALA A 107 -13.22 -11.71 13.85
C ALA A 107 -12.52 -10.48 14.47
N LEU A 108 -11.49 -9.96 13.80
CA LEU A 108 -10.76 -8.78 14.26
C LEU A 108 -11.67 -7.54 14.26
N LEU A 109 -12.46 -7.33 13.21
CA LEU A 109 -13.43 -6.23 13.14
C LEU A 109 -14.44 -6.29 14.29
N THR A 110 -15.03 -7.45 14.57
CA THR A 110 -15.96 -7.64 15.70
C THR A 110 -15.30 -7.32 17.04
N SER A 111 -14.07 -7.78 17.25
CA SER A 111 -13.32 -7.49 18.48
C SER A 111 -12.99 -6.00 18.65
N LEU A 112 -12.61 -5.33 17.56
CA LEU A 112 -12.26 -3.90 17.56
C LEU A 112 -13.48 -3.00 17.66
N SER A 113 -14.63 -3.42 17.12
CA SER A 113 -15.89 -2.69 17.23
C SER A 113 -16.58 -2.89 18.57
N GLY A 114 -16.03 -3.72 19.47
CA GLY A 114 -16.58 -3.96 20.82
C GLY A 114 -18.03 -4.44 20.77
N ASP A 115 -18.35 -5.35 19.84
CA ASP A 115 -19.72 -5.82 19.56
C ASP A 115 -20.71 -4.76 19.05
N ALA A 116 -20.25 -3.58 18.62
CA ALA A 116 -21.06 -2.68 17.79
C ALA A 116 -21.25 -3.28 16.38
N LEU A 117 -22.04 -4.35 16.30
CA LEU A 117 -22.53 -4.90 15.04
C LEU A 117 -23.47 -3.88 14.43
N ILE A 118 -22.94 -3.01 13.56
CA ILE A 118 -23.76 -2.18 12.69
C ILE A 118 -24.62 -3.13 11.87
N SER A 119 -25.93 -3.10 12.09
CA SER A 119 -26.84 -3.98 11.35
C SER A 119 -26.74 -3.70 9.86
N ARG A 120 -27.02 -4.69 9.00
CA ARG A 120 -27.02 -4.47 7.54
C ARG A 120 -27.93 -3.30 7.13
N ALA A 121 -29.05 -3.13 7.85
CA ALA A 121 -29.97 -2.02 7.65
C ALA A 121 -29.32 -0.67 8.01
N GLU A 122 -28.66 -0.59 9.16
CA GLU A 122 -27.95 0.61 9.62
C GLU A 122 -26.77 0.95 8.72
N ALA A 123 -25.98 -0.03 8.26
CA ALA A 123 -24.92 0.19 7.30
C ALA A 123 -25.45 0.75 5.97
N THR A 124 -26.61 0.26 5.51
CA THR A 124 -27.26 0.77 4.29
C THR A 124 -27.77 2.19 4.50
N ARG A 125 -28.39 2.48 5.65
CA ARG A 125 -28.83 3.83 6.02
C ARG A 125 -27.65 4.80 6.04
N LEU A 126 -26.58 4.46 6.76
CA LEU A 126 -25.38 5.29 6.85
C LEU A 126 -24.74 5.52 5.48
N ARG A 127 -24.72 4.51 4.60
CA ARG A 127 -24.23 4.67 3.22
C ARG A 127 -25.07 5.66 2.42
N ASN A 128 -26.40 5.57 2.52
CA ASN A 128 -27.32 6.48 1.83
C ASN A 128 -27.19 7.91 2.36
N GLU A 129 -27.06 8.06 3.68
CA GLU A 129 -26.82 9.35 4.33
C GLU A 129 -25.46 9.94 3.92
N ASN A 130 -24.40 9.12 3.86
CA ASN A 130 -23.10 9.59 3.39
C ASN A 130 -23.17 10.08 1.93
N LEU A 131 -23.98 9.41 1.09
CA LEU A 131 -24.20 9.81 -0.28
C LEU A 131 -25.01 11.10 -0.39
N SER A 132 -26.07 11.27 0.41
CA SER A 132 -26.88 12.50 0.43
C SER A 132 -26.06 13.69 0.91
N LEU A 133 -25.30 13.52 2.00
CA LEU A 133 -24.40 14.55 2.52
C LEU A 133 -23.36 14.97 1.49
N ARG A 134 -22.78 14.02 0.73
CA ARG A 134 -21.85 14.35 -0.37
C ARG A 134 -22.51 15.20 -1.44
N LYS A 135 -23.73 14.82 -1.86
CA LYS A 135 -24.50 15.58 -2.84
C LYS A 135 -24.79 17.00 -2.33
N GLU A 136 -25.25 17.14 -1.10
CA GLU A 136 -25.50 18.45 -0.47
C GLU A 136 -24.23 19.31 -0.43
N LEU A 137 -23.09 18.69 -0.14
CA LEU A 137 -21.80 19.38 -0.07
C LEU A 137 -21.33 19.84 -1.45
N ASP A 138 -21.55 19.04 -2.50
CA ASP A 138 -21.27 19.42 -3.88
C ASP A 138 -22.20 20.53 -4.37
N GLU A 139 -23.50 20.46 -4.04
CA GLU A 139 -24.45 21.53 -4.34
C GLU A 139 -24.12 22.82 -3.58
N ALA A 140 -23.75 22.73 -2.30
CA ALA A 140 -23.35 23.88 -1.50
C ALA A 140 -22.08 24.53 -2.06
N ARG A 141 -21.10 23.73 -2.51
CA ARG A 141 -19.92 24.22 -3.24
C ARG A 141 -20.29 24.88 -4.55
N GLY A 142 -21.21 24.30 -5.31
CA GLY A 142 -21.76 24.90 -6.54
C GLY A 142 -22.43 26.24 -6.27
N ARG A 143 -23.30 26.31 -5.26
CA ARG A 143 -23.96 27.54 -4.81
C ARG A 143 -22.95 28.59 -4.36
N ALA A 144 -21.96 28.20 -3.57
CA ALA A 144 -20.90 29.11 -3.15
C ALA A 144 -20.06 29.61 -4.33
N HIS A 145 -19.82 28.76 -5.34
CA HIS A 145 -19.11 29.15 -6.56
C HIS A 145 -19.93 30.14 -7.40
N ILE A 146 -21.23 29.89 -7.57
CA ILE A 146 -22.14 30.81 -8.28
C ILE A 146 -22.27 32.14 -7.54
N ALA A 147 -22.48 32.11 -6.22
CA ALA A 147 -22.53 33.32 -5.40
C ALA A 147 -21.22 34.12 -5.47
N ALA A 148 -20.07 33.44 -5.51
CA ALA A 148 -18.78 34.11 -5.71
C ALA A 148 -18.62 34.71 -7.13
N ILE A 149 -19.22 34.11 -8.16
CA ILE A 149 -19.26 34.67 -9.52
C ILE A 149 -20.20 35.89 -9.58
N GLU A 150 -21.36 35.82 -8.92
CA GLU A 150 -22.37 36.90 -8.90
C GLU A 150 -21.96 38.09 -8.02
N GLN A 151 -21.22 37.84 -6.93
CA GLN A 151 -20.70 38.89 -6.04
C GLN A 151 -19.34 39.44 -6.49
N SER A 152 -18.76 38.87 -7.55
CA SER A 152 -17.60 39.49 -8.21
C SER A 152 -18.07 40.69 -9.02
N PRO A 153 -17.45 41.88 -8.89
CA PRO A 153 -17.87 43.05 -9.65
C PRO A 153 -17.76 42.75 -11.16
N THR A 154 -18.79 43.15 -11.91
CA THR A 154 -18.86 43.08 -13.36
C THR A 154 -17.54 43.60 -13.94
N PRO A 155 -16.88 42.88 -14.87
CA PRO A 155 -15.69 43.44 -15.52
C PRO A 155 -16.16 44.57 -16.44
N GLU A 156 -16.14 45.78 -15.90
CA GLU A 156 -16.05 46.98 -16.69
C GLU A 156 -14.90 46.77 -17.69
N LYS A 157 -15.18 47.00 -18.98
CA LYS A 157 -14.20 46.96 -20.06
C LYS A 157 -13.13 48.03 -19.82
N THR A 158 -12.18 47.77 -18.96
CA THR A 158 -10.93 48.51 -18.89
C THR A 158 -9.87 47.68 -19.60
N LYS A 159 -9.30 48.22 -20.70
CA LYS A 159 -8.10 47.67 -21.33
C LYS A 159 -6.94 47.74 -20.32
N GLY A 160 -6.81 46.71 -19.49
CA GLY A 160 -5.69 46.48 -18.59
C GLY A 160 -5.45 44.97 -18.53
N ALA A 161 -4.22 44.54 -18.81
CA ALA A 161 -3.86 43.14 -18.99
C ALA A 161 -4.43 42.23 -17.89
N ALA A 162 -5.34 41.32 -18.25
CA ALA A 162 -6.01 40.41 -17.33
C ALA A 162 -4.97 39.59 -16.54
N LYS A 163 -4.97 39.75 -15.21
CA LYS A 163 -4.19 38.91 -14.29
C LYS A 163 -4.88 37.56 -14.22
N GLN A 164 -4.38 36.57 -14.97
CA GLN A 164 -4.89 35.21 -14.93
C GLN A 164 -4.43 34.54 -13.63
N THR A 165 -5.30 33.83 -12.91
CA THR A 165 -4.93 33.10 -11.67
C THR A 165 -5.05 31.59 -11.86
N TYR A 166 -4.32 30.83 -11.03
CA TYR A 166 -4.29 29.36 -11.10
C TYR A 166 -4.22 28.73 -9.71
N VAL A 167 -5.09 27.75 -9.45
CA VAL A 167 -5.06 26.95 -8.22
C VAL A 167 -4.17 25.72 -8.42
N VAL A 168 -3.08 25.66 -7.67
CA VAL A 168 -2.06 24.59 -7.70
C VAL A 168 -2.70 23.24 -7.41
N GLN A 169 -2.46 22.25 -8.28
CA GLN A 169 -2.90 20.88 -8.08
C GLN A 169 -1.81 20.03 -7.43
N ARG A 170 -2.17 18.88 -6.86
CA ARG A 170 -1.20 17.96 -6.27
C ARG A 170 -0.19 17.50 -7.32
N GLY A 171 1.10 17.75 -7.07
CA GLY A 171 2.19 17.40 -7.99
C GLY A 171 2.57 18.51 -8.99
N ASP A 172 1.91 19.67 -8.95
CA ASP A 172 2.32 20.81 -9.76
C ASP A 172 3.67 21.40 -9.32
N THR A 173 4.42 21.89 -10.30
CA THR A 173 5.65 22.68 -10.10
C THR A 173 5.53 23.99 -10.87
N LEU A 174 6.28 25.03 -10.50
CA LEU A 174 6.28 26.28 -11.26
C LEU A 174 6.65 26.06 -12.75
N ALA A 175 7.47 25.04 -13.04
CA ALA A 175 7.82 24.65 -14.40
C ALA A 175 6.66 23.96 -15.15
N SER A 176 5.86 23.10 -14.48
CA SER A 176 4.67 22.48 -15.11
C SER A 176 3.59 23.53 -15.38
N ILE A 177 3.37 24.44 -14.42
CA ILE A 177 2.43 25.55 -14.53
C ILE A 177 2.86 26.49 -15.67
N SER A 178 4.14 26.87 -15.72
CA SER A 178 4.70 27.64 -16.83
C SER A 178 4.44 26.96 -18.18
N ARG A 179 4.63 25.64 -18.28
CA ARG A 179 4.39 24.89 -19.52
C ARG A 179 2.91 24.90 -19.91
N LYS A 180 2.00 24.81 -18.95
CA LYS A 180 0.55 24.86 -19.17
C LYS A 180 0.12 26.19 -19.78
N PHE A 181 0.60 27.29 -19.22
CA PHE A 181 0.14 28.65 -19.55
C PHE A 181 0.95 29.35 -20.64
N TYR A 182 2.27 29.21 -20.62
CA TYR A 182 3.17 29.87 -21.58
C TYR A 182 3.65 28.95 -22.70
N LYS A 183 3.31 27.65 -22.65
CA LYS A 183 3.82 26.61 -23.56
C LYS A 183 5.34 26.43 -23.50
N THR A 184 5.97 26.93 -22.42
CA THR A 184 7.39 26.75 -22.11
C THR A 184 7.57 26.56 -20.61
N SER A 185 8.53 25.74 -20.19
CA SER A 185 8.89 25.61 -18.77
C SER A 185 9.78 26.76 -18.26
N THR A 186 10.38 27.55 -19.15
CA THR A 186 11.43 28.54 -18.78
C THR A 186 10.91 29.78 -18.08
N ARG A 187 9.60 30.03 -18.10
CA ARG A 187 8.96 31.22 -17.51
C ARG A 187 8.48 31.01 -16.07
N TRP A 188 8.94 29.95 -15.41
CA TRP A 188 8.66 29.68 -14.00
C TRP A 188 9.11 30.83 -13.08
N LYS A 189 10.19 31.55 -13.41
CA LYS A 189 10.68 32.70 -12.63
C LYS A 189 9.68 33.86 -12.62
N GLN A 190 9.03 34.12 -13.75
CA GLN A 190 8.00 35.16 -13.85
C GLN A 190 6.79 34.86 -12.95
N ILE A 191 6.42 33.58 -12.85
CA ILE A 191 5.37 33.13 -11.93
C ILE A 191 5.85 33.29 -10.49
N LEU A 192 7.08 32.90 -10.16
CA LEU A 192 7.60 33.07 -8.81
C LEU A 192 7.63 34.54 -8.38
N ASP A 193 8.17 35.42 -9.22
CA ASP A 193 8.34 36.84 -8.90
C ASP A 193 6.98 37.53 -8.66
N ALA A 194 5.95 37.15 -9.42
CA ALA A 194 4.60 37.66 -9.23
C ALA A 194 3.88 37.14 -7.98
N ASN A 195 4.44 36.11 -7.30
CA ASN A 195 3.83 35.43 -6.16
C ASN A 195 4.78 35.29 -4.96
N ARG A 196 5.82 36.13 -4.86
CA ARG A 196 6.77 36.08 -3.73
C ARG A 196 6.13 36.31 -2.37
N ASN A 197 4.96 36.94 -2.35
CA ASN A 197 4.14 37.15 -1.15
C ASN A 197 3.32 35.91 -0.75
N VAL A 198 3.23 34.88 -1.60
CA VAL A 198 2.46 33.66 -1.33
C VAL A 198 3.36 32.41 -1.32
N ILE A 199 4.50 32.43 -2.04
CA ILE A 199 5.41 31.29 -2.15
C ILE A 199 6.60 31.48 -1.20
N ASP A 200 6.58 30.79 -0.07
CA ASP A 200 7.69 30.76 0.90
C ASP A 200 8.88 29.94 0.39
N ASN A 201 8.61 28.80 -0.27
CA ASN A 201 9.64 27.93 -0.84
C ASN A 201 9.30 27.50 -2.28
N PRO A 202 10.04 27.96 -3.31
CA PRO A 202 9.80 27.61 -4.71
C PRO A 202 9.85 26.12 -5.03
N LYS A 203 10.54 25.31 -4.20
CA LYS A 203 10.64 23.85 -4.37
C LYS A 203 9.48 23.09 -3.73
N LYS A 204 8.60 23.75 -2.97
CA LYS A 204 7.46 23.13 -2.27
C LYS A 204 6.20 23.97 -2.47
N LEU A 205 5.54 23.80 -3.62
CA LEU A 205 4.21 24.35 -3.83
C LEU A 205 3.17 23.49 -3.08
N ALA A 206 2.29 24.14 -2.32
CA ALA A 206 1.18 23.46 -1.66
C ALA A 206 -0.02 23.35 -2.61
N ALA A 207 -0.63 22.16 -2.69
CA ALA A 207 -1.88 21.99 -3.44
C ALA A 207 -3.00 22.85 -2.81
N GLY A 208 -3.82 23.49 -3.64
CA GLY A 208 -4.86 24.43 -3.24
C GLY A 208 -4.42 25.89 -3.16
N GLN A 209 -3.12 26.18 -3.32
CA GLN A 209 -2.60 27.55 -3.35
C GLN A 209 -2.99 28.28 -4.64
N THR A 210 -3.44 29.53 -4.54
CA THR A 210 -3.77 30.36 -5.71
C THR A 210 -2.58 31.21 -6.12
N LEU A 211 -2.13 31.07 -7.37
CA LEU A 211 -1.02 31.83 -7.96
C LEU A 211 -1.52 32.77 -9.05
N VAL A 212 -0.94 33.96 -9.10
CA VAL A 212 -1.06 34.91 -10.21
C VAL A 212 -0.13 34.46 -11.35
N ILE A 213 -0.68 34.35 -12.56
CA ILE A 213 0.02 34.02 -13.80
C ILE A 213 0.11 35.30 -14.64
N PRO A 214 1.27 35.98 -14.66
CA PRO A 214 1.44 37.21 -15.46
C PRO A 214 1.15 36.99 -16.95
N ALA A 215 0.63 38.00 -17.64
CA ALA A 215 0.53 37.94 -19.09
C ALA A 215 1.93 37.81 -19.72
N ARG A 216 2.00 37.26 -20.94
CA ARG A 216 3.24 37.25 -21.72
C ARG A 216 3.61 38.71 -22.04
N THR A 217 4.52 39.30 -21.26
CA THR A 217 5.14 40.55 -21.67
C THR A 217 5.95 40.25 -22.93
N SER A 218 5.48 40.77 -24.06
CA SER A 218 6.27 40.91 -25.27
C SER A 218 7.29 42.00 -24.99
N SER A 219 8.53 41.63 -24.66
CA SER A 219 9.63 42.58 -24.82
C SER A 219 9.67 42.93 -26.31
N ARG A 220 9.41 44.19 -26.64
CA ARG A 220 10.00 44.77 -27.87
C ARG A 220 11.51 44.83 -27.71
#